data_AF-I4BWW9-F1
#
_entry.id   AF-I4BWW9-F1
#
_cell.length_a   1.000
_cell.length_b   1.000
_cell.length_c   1.000
_cell.angle_alpha   90.00
_cell.angle_beta   90.00
_cell.angle_gamma   90.00
#
_symmetry.space_group_name_H-M   'P 1'
#
loop_
_entity.id
_entity.type
_entity.pdbx_description
1 polymer ?
#
loop_
_entity_poly.entity_id
_entity_poly.type
_entity_poly.pdbx_seq_one_letter_code
_entity_poly.pdbx_strand_id
1 'polypeptide(L)'
;MVSDREKVKTVLENLGFMHRMGERHWYSTELDVAIEIPDEVLAGSPEKLTVLEIDGKNVYIIGIEDLIIDRLSAAKFWQSPSDFEWAVKIIALHTEDIDFDYLKKAAKERDVEDILKEALKESEGLRPLKGVQEPDIQI
;
A
#
# COMPACT_ATOMS: atom_id res chain seq x y z
N MET A 1 -20.58 -19.28 -16.20
CA MET A 1 -19.58 -19.05 -15.13
C MET A 1 -19.77 -17.63 -14.64
N VAL A 2 -19.82 -17.43 -13.32
CA VAL A 2 -19.86 -16.09 -12.71
C VAL A 2 -18.41 -15.59 -12.62
N SER A 3 -18.14 -14.36 -13.07
CA SER A 3 -16.79 -13.78 -13.00
C SER A 3 -16.34 -13.59 -11.56
N ASP A 4 -15.03 -13.54 -11.31
CA ASP A 4 -14.50 -13.36 -9.95
C ASP A 4 -14.93 -12.02 -9.34
N ARG A 5 -15.07 -10.96 -10.16
CA ARG A 5 -15.65 -9.68 -9.72
C ARG A 5 -17.09 -9.82 -9.21
N GLU A 6 -17.93 -10.60 -9.89
CA GLU A 6 -19.32 -10.82 -9.45
C GLU A 6 -19.38 -11.64 -8.15
N LYS A 7 -18.47 -12.61 -7.96
CA LYS A 7 -18.36 -13.33 -6.68
C LYS A 7 -17.98 -12.40 -5.54
N VAL A 8 -16.99 -11.53 -5.74
CA VAL A 8 -16.54 -10.58 -4.71
C VAL A 8 -17.65 -9.58 -4.38
N LYS A 9 -18.37 -9.08 -5.39
CA LYS A 9 -19.56 -8.25 -5.20
C LYS A 9 -20.57 -8.92 -4.28
N THR A 10 -20.95 -10.17 -4.55
CA THR A 10 -21.91 -10.89 -3.70
C THR A 10 -21.42 -11.03 -2.26
N VAL A 11 -20.12 -11.29 -2.05
CA VAL A 11 -19.53 -11.37 -0.71
C VAL A 11 -19.60 -10.02 0.01
N LEU A 12 -19.20 -8.92 -0.65
CA LEU A 12 -19.20 -7.59 -0.06
C LEU A 12 -20.63 -7.11 0.28
N GLU A 13 -21.59 -7.34 -0.61
CA GLU A 13 -23.01 -7.03 -0.35
C GLU A 13 -23.55 -7.81 0.85
N ASN A 14 -23.21 -9.10 0.98
CA ASN A 14 -23.59 -9.93 2.13
C ASN A 14 -22.94 -9.48 3.44
N LEU A 15 -21.77 -8.84 3.37
CA LEU A 15 -21.07 -8.24 4.51
C LEU A 15 -21.57 -6.81 4.82
N GLY A 16 -22.61 -6.33 4.14
CA GLY A 16 -23.20 -5.01 4.37
C GLY A 16 -22.46 -3.84 3.72
N PHE A 17 -21.49 -4.11 2.84
CA PHE A 17 -20.87 -3.04 2.05
C PHE A 17 -21.84 -2.52 0.99
N MET A 18 -21.84 -1.20 0.82
CA MET A 18 -22.58 -0.50 -0.22
C MET A 18 -21.63 -0.03 -1.32
N HIS A 19 -22.12 -0.02 -2.55
CA HIS A 19 -21.40 0.49 -3.71
C HIS A 19 -22.34 1.29 -4.59
N ARG A 20 -21.94 2.50 -4.99
CA ARG A 20 -22.71 3.32 -5.93
C ARG A 20 -22.11 3.20 -7.32
N MET A 21 -22.97 3.19 -8.34
CA MET A 21 -22.52 3.20 -9.73
C MET A 21 -21.59 4.39 -9.99
N GLY A 22 -20.41 4.10 -10.54
CA GLY A 22 -19.37 5.09 -10.83
C GLY A 22 -18.36 5.33 -9.71
N GLU A 23 -18.59 4.79 -8.51
CA GLU A 23 -17.61 4.86 -7.42
C GLU A 23 -16.59 3.72 -7.51
N ARG A 24 -15.35 4.00 -7.13
CA ARG A 24 -14.28 2.99 -7.08
C ARG A 24 -14.31 2.15 -5.80
N HIS A 25 -14.93 2.69 -4.75
CA HIS A 25 -14.91 2.13 -3.42
C HIS A 25 -16.24 1.49 -3.04
N TRP A 26 -16.15 0.35 -2.37
CA TRP A 26 -17.19 -0.23 -1.54
C TRP A 26 -17.05 0.35 -0.14
N TYR A 27 -18.13 0.75 0.51
CA TYR A 27 -18.08 1.32 1.86
C TYR A 27 -19.02 0.62 2.81
N SER A 28 -18.54 0.30 4.01
CA SER A 28 -19.36 -0.15 5.13
C SER A 28 -19.38 0.93 6.20
N THR A 29 -20.57 1.47 6.47
CA THR A 29 -20.80 2.41 7.59
C THR A 29 -20.68 1.74 8.95
N GLU A 30 -20.96 0.44 9.03
CA GLU A 30 -20.90 -0.31 10.28
C GLU A 30 -19.45 -0.57 10.71
N LEU A 31 -18.58 -0.92 9.76
CA LEU A 31 -17.17 -1.18 10.00
C LEU A 31 -16.30 0.08 9.90
N ASP A 32 -16.86 1.18 9.39
CA ASP A 32 -16.16 2.41 9.01
C ASP A 32 -14.92 2.15 8.11
N VAL A 33 -15.11 1.30 7.10
CA VAL A 33 -14.05 0.87 6.17
C VAL A 33 -14.51 1.03 4.73
N ALA A 34 -13.59 1.50 3.89
CA ALA A 34 -13.72 1.49 2.43
C ALA A 34 -12.78 0.44 1.81
N ILE A 35 -13.26 -0.29 0.80
CA ILE A 35 -12.50 -1.28 0.03
C ILE A 35 -12.53 -0.88 -1.44
N GLU A 36 -11.36 -0.80 -2.07
CA GLU A 36 -11.22 -0.70 -3.52
C GLU A 36 -10.66 -2.01 -4.08
N ILE A 37 -11.13 -2.41 -5.27
CA ILE A 37 -10.60 -3.57 -6.01
C ILE A 37 -10.12 -3.06 -7.37
N PRO A 38 -8.89 -2.51 -7.42
CA PRO A 38 -8.41 -1.76 -8.58
C PRO A 38 -8.10 -2.69 -9.76
N ASP A 39 -7.62 -3.90 -9.51
CA ASP A 39 -7.15 -4.84 -10.53
C ASP A 39 -7.42 -6.30 -10.13
N GLU A 40 -7.26 -7.21 -11.09
CA GLU A 40 -7.31 -8.66 -10.92
C GLU A 40 -5.92 -9.26 -10.63
N VAL A 41 -4.85 -8.51 -10.94
CA VAL A 41 -3.46 -8.92 -10.73
C VAL A 41 -2.81 -8.05 -9.66
N LEU A 42 -2.13 -8.70 -8.72
CA LEU A 42 -1.37 -8.02 -7.68
C LEU A 42 -0.15 -7.32 -8.31
N ALA A 43 -0.01 -6.02 -8.06
CA ALA A 43 1.10 -5.23 -8.57
C ALA A 43 2.43 -5.57 -7.86
N GLY A 44 3.54 -5.28 -8.52
CA GLY A 44 4.88 -5.44 -7.94
C GLY A 44 5.50 -6.81 -8.22
N SER A 45 6.57 -7.12 -7.48
CA SER A 45 7.32 -8.36 -7.65
C SER A 45 6.71 -9.50 -6.81
N PRO A 46 6.39 -10.66 -7.41
CA PRO A 46 6.00 -11.85 -6.66
C PRO A 46 7.04 -12.32 -5.64
N GLU A 47 8.32 -12.01 -5.86
CA GLU A 47 9.43 -12.36 -4.96
C GLU A 47 9.50 -11.47 -3.71
N LYS A 48 8.78 -10.34 -3.71
CA LYS A 48 8.76 -9.37 -2.62
C LYS A 48 7.45 -9.42 -1.81
N LEU A 49 6.59 -10.39 -2.08
CA LEU A 49 5.31 -10.53 -1.39
C LEU A 49 5.51 -10.91 0.08
N THR A 50 4.77 -10.22 0.94
CA THR A 50 4.54 -10.68 2.31
C THR A 50 3.32 -11.60 2.32
N VAL A 51 3.47 -12.81 2.84
CA VAL A 51 2.38 -13.80 2.93
C VAL A 51 1.95 -13.91 4.39
N LEU A 52 0.67 -13.65 4.65
CA LEU A 52 0.05 -13.84 5.95
C LEU A 52 -0.89 -15.05 5.89
N GLU A 53 -0.90 -15.87 6.93
CA GLU A 53 -1.92 -16.91 7.09
C GLU A 53 -3.04 -16.39 7.98
N ILE A 54 -4.27 -16.41 7.48
CA ILE A 54 -5.49 -16.07 8.22
C ILE A 54 -6.50 -17.19 8.01
N ASP A 55 -6.92 -17.85 9.09
CA ASP A 55 -7.89 -18.96 9.08
C ASP A 55 -7.55 -20.06 8.06
N GLY A 56 -6.27 -20.45 7.99
CA GLY A 56 -5.77 -21.47 7.05
C GLY A 56 -5.74 -21.02 5.59
N LYS A 57 -5.86 -19.72 5.31
CA LYS A 57 -5.77 -19.13 3.97
C LYS A 57 -4.62 -18.15 3.88
N ASN A 58 -3.94 -18.17 2.74
CA ASN A 58 -2.87 -17.22 2.47
C ASN A 58 -3.45 -15.89 1.94
N VAL A 59 -3.05 -14.79 2.57
CA VAL A 59 -3.26 -13.42 2.12
C VAL A 59 -1.92 -12.88 1.65
N TYR A 60 -1.89 -12.36 0.42
CA TYR A 60 -0.68 -11.84 -0.22
C TYR A 60 -0.71 -10.32 -0.18
N ILE A 61 0.33 -9.73 0.39
CA ILE A 61 0.52 -8.29 0.51
C ILE A 61 1.71 -7.89 -0.36
N ILE A 62 1.57 -6.82 -1.14
CA ILE A 62 2.65 -6.28 -1.97
C ILE A 62 3.87 -5.92 -1.12
N GLY A 63 5.05 -6.03 -1.72
CA GLY A 63 6.28 -5.59 -1.07
C GLY A 63 6.24 -4.10 -0.73
N ILE A 64 6.93 -3.72 0.33
CA ILE A 64 6.95 -2.33 0.78
C ILE A 64 7.58 -1.40 -0.25
N GLU A 65 8.59 -1.87 -0.99
CA GLU A 65 9.21 -1.10 -2.06
C GLU A 65 8.22 -0.88 -3.21
N ASP A 66 7.46 -1.91 -3.60
CA ASP A 66 6.43 -1.79 -4.63
C ASP A 66 5.30 -0.85 -4.20
N LEU A 67 4.93 -0.88 -2.92
CA LEU A 67 3.98 0.09 -2.35
C LEU A 67 4.53 1.51 -2.42
N ILE A 68 5.79 1.74 -2.07
CA ILE A 68 6.46 3.05 -2.19
C ILE A 68 6.42 3.51 -3.65
N ILE A 69 6.78 2.65 -4.59
CA ILE A 69 6.77 2.98 -6.03
C ILE A 69 5.36 3.34 -6.51
N ASP A 70 4.33 2.62 -6.04
CA ASP A 70 2.94 2.92 -6.38
C ASP A 70 2.51 4.31 -5.87
N ARG A 71 2.86 4.65 -4.61
CA ARG A 71 2.63 5.99 -4.04
C ARG A 71 3.37 7.09 -4.80
N LEU A 72 4.65 6.86 -5.12
CA LEU A 72 5.45 7.80 -5.91
C LEU A 72 4.85 7.99 -7.32
N SER A 73 4.44 6.92 -7.99
CA SER A 73 3.82 7.00 -9.31
C SER A 73 2.55 7.86 -9.27
N ALA A 74 1.71 7.67 -8.25
CA ALA A 74 0.52 8.50 -8.05
C ALA A 74 0.87 9.97 -7.80
N ALA A 75 1.88 10.24 -6.97
CA ALA A 75 2.36 11.60 -6.73
C ALA A 75 2.85 12.29 -8.01
N LYS A 76 3.66 11.61 -8.84
CA LYS A 76 4.21 12.19 -10.08
C LYS A 76 3.14 12.39 -11.15
N PHE A 77 2.43 11.33 -11.49
CA PHE A 77 1.59 11.33 -12.71
C PHE A 77 0.19 11.86 -12.46
N TRP A 78 -0.29 11.82 -11.21
CA TRP A 78 -1.59 12.38 -10.82
C TRP A 78 -1.47 13.61 -9.92
N GLN A 79 -0.26 14.12 -9.68
CA GLN A 79 0.00 15.31 -8.86
C GLN A 79 -0.62 15.19 -7.46
N SER A 80 -0.56 13.99 -6.86
CA SER A 80 -1.16 13.70 -5.55
C SER A 80 -0.16 13.96 -4.42
N PRO A 81 -0.27 15.06 -3.66
CA PRO A 81 0.67 15.37 -2.58
C PRO A 81 0.52 14.39 -1.41
N SER A 82 -0.70 13.92 -1.16
CA SER A 82 -0.97 12.93 -0.11
C SER A 82 -0.25 11.61 -0.36
N ASP A 83 -0.17 11.15 -1.62
CA ASP A 83 0.56 9.93 -1.95
C ASP A 83 2.07 10.12 -1.71
N PHE A 84 2.60 11.30 -2.02
CA PHE A 84 4.00 11.62 -1.71
C PHE A 84 4.27 11.58 -0.20
N GLU A 85 3.43 12.21 0.61
CA GLU A 85 3.55 12.15 2.08
C GLU A 85 3.51 10.71 2.61
N TRP A 86 2.66 9.86 2.03
CA TRP A 86 2.62 8.45 2.40
C TRP A 86 3.90 7.71 2.00
N ALA A 87 4.43 7.93 0.80
CA ALA A 87 5.71 7.35 0.40
C ALA A 87 6.83 7.73 1.38
N VAL A 88 6.92 9.01 1.75
CA VAL A 88 7.89 9.53 2.73
C VAL A 88 7.74 8.83 4.09
N LYS A 89 6.52 8.70 4.61
CA LYS A 89 6.25 8.05 5.91
C LYS A 89 6.62 6.57 5.89
N ILE A 90 6.26 5.85 4.82
CA ILE A 90 6.59 4.43 4.66
C ILE A 90 8.12 4.25 4.64
N ILE A 91 8.84 5.08 3.89
CA ILE A 91 10.31 5.06 3.87
C ILE A 91 10.89 5.31 5.27
N ALA A 92 10.39 6.32 5.98
CA ALA A 92 10.90 6.69 7.30
C ALA A 92 10.68 5.58 8.34
N LEU A 93 9.52 4.93 8.32
CA LEU A 93 9.16 3.86 9.26
C LEU A 93 9.92 2.56 9.03
N HIS A 94 10.22 2.24 7.78
CA HIS A 94 10.79 0.96 7.38
C HIS A 94 12.20 1.07 6.77
N THR A 95 12.93 2.14 7.10
CA THR A 95 14.26 2.40 6.52
C THR A 95 15.21 1.21 6.66
N GLU A 96 15.15 0.47 7.75
CA GLU A 96 16.04 -0.67 8.01
C GLU A 96 15.63 -1.95 7.27
N ASP A 97 14.39 -2.04 6.79
CA ASP A 97 13.83 -3.22 6.11
C ASP A 97 13.85 -3.10 4.58
N ILE A 98 14.00 -1.87 4.05
CA ILE A 98 13.93 -1.59 2.62
C ILE A 98 15.15 -2.14 1.87
N ASP A 99 14.89 -2.92 0.81
CA ASP A 99 15.86 -3.24 -0.24
C ASP A 99 16.02 -2.03 -1.17
N PHE A 100 16.97 -1.16 -0.83
CA PHE A 100 17.21 0.07 -1.59
C PHE A 100 17.71 -0.17 -3.01
N ASP A 101 18.34 -1.31 -3.30
CA ASP A 101 18.80 -1.63 -4.64
C ASP A 101 17.61 -1.99 -5.54
N TYR A 102 16.69 -2.81 -5.01
CA TYR A 102 15.42 -3.08 -5.68
C TYR A 102 14.58 -1.81 -5.85
N LEU A 103 14.41 -1.01 -4.79
CA LEU A 103 13.61 0.22 -4.83
C LEU A 103 14.11 1.21 -5.90
N LYS A 104 15.43 1.42 -5.99
CA LYS A 104 16.02 2.31 -7.01
C LYS A 104 15.81 1.76 -8.42
N LYS A 105 15.95 0.45 -8.61
CA LYS A 105 15.70 -0.19 -9.91
C LYS A 105 14.23 -0.02 -10.32
N ALA A 106 13.30 -0.32 -9.44
CA ALA A 106 11.86 -0.19 -9.69
C ALA A 106 11.45 1.27 -9.97
N ALA A 107 12.04 2.24 -9.24
CA ALA A 107 11.81 3.66 -9.48
C ALA A 107 12.26 4.09 -10.89
N LYS A 108 13.39 3.57 -11.36
CA LYS A 108 13.86 3.81 -12.72
C LYS A 108 12.92 3.23 -13.77
N GLU A 109 12.46 2.00 -13.57
CA GLU A 109 11.55 1.33 -14.51
C GLU A 109 10.19 2.04 -14.61
N ARG A 110 9.74 2.70 -13.53
CA ARG A 110 8.49 3.46 -13.47
C ARG A 110 8.66 4.96 -13.74
N ASP A 111 9.86 5.42 -14.05
CA ASP A 111 10.19 6.83 -14.25
C ASP A 111 9.76 7.70 -13.05
N VAL A 112 10.20 7.33 -11.84
CA VAL A 112 9.94 8.08 -10.59
C VAL A 112 11.21 8.30 -9.76
N GLU A 113 12.40 8.17 -10.36
CA GLU A 113 13.70 8.33 -9.67
C GLU A 113 13.92 9.74 -9.11
N ASP A 114 13.36 10.75 -9.77
CA ASP A 114 13.40 12.15 -9.36
C ASP A 114 12.69 12.34 -8.02
N ILE A 115 11.42 11.94 -7.96
CA ILE A 115 10.62 12.08 -6.74
C ILE A 115 11.02 11.09 -5.64
N LEU A 116 11.59 9.92 -5.98
CA LEU A 116 12.18 9.03 -4.98
C LEU A 116 13.32 9.73 -4.22
N LYS A 117 14.19 10.49 -4.91
CA LYS A 117 15.29 11.23 -4.25
C LYS A 117 14.75 12.28 -3.28
N GLU A 118 13.69 12.96 -3.66
CA GLU A 118 13.01 13.95 -2.80
C GLU A 118 12.41 13.26 -1.57
N ALA A 119 11.67 12.16 -1.78
CA ALA A 119 11.04 11.42 -0.70
C ALA A 119 12.07 10.84 0.30
N LEU A 120 13.21 10.32 -0.20
CA LEU A 120 14.31 9.85 0.64
C LEU A 120 14.86 10.97 1.52
N LYS A 121 15.08 12.16 0.95
CA LYS A 121 15.58 13.32 1.70
C LYS A 121 14.59 13.76 2.77
N GLU A 122 13.30 13.82 2.47
CA GLU A 122 12.28 14.20 3.45
C GLU A 122 12.12 13.14 4.55
N SER A 123 12.25 11.87 4.21
CA SER A 123 12.13 10.77 5.17
C SER A 123 13.17 10.83 6.29
N GLU A 124 14.37 11.36 6.02
CA GLU A 124 15.45 11.50 7.00
C GLU A 124 15.03 12.33 8.22
N GLY A 125 14.22 13.38 8.00
CA GLY A 125 13.71 14.24 9.06
C GLY A 125 12.61 13.61 9.92
N LEU A 126 12.04 12.49 9.48
CA LEU A 126 10.93 11.79 10.15
C LEU A 126 11.35 10.44 10.75
N ARG A 127 12.62 10.04 10.58
CA ARG A 127 13.08 8.75 11.12
C ARG A 127 12.89 8.72 12.63
N PRO A 128 12.35 7.62 13.19
CA PRO A 128 12.28 7.45 14.63
C PRO A 128 13.68 7.60 15.23
N LEU A 129 13.80 8.40 16.29
CA LEU A 129 15.06 8.49 17.04
C LEU A 129 15.39 7.10 17.59
N LYS A 130 16.61 6.59 17.31
CA LYS A 130 17.08 5.32 17.88
C LYS A 130 16.97 5.38 19.41
N GLY A 131 16.16 4.49 19.99
CA GLY A 131 16.07 4.29 21.45
C GLY A 131 14.79 4.76 22.15
N VAL A 132 13.73 5.14 21.43
CA VAL A 132 12.40 5.29 22.07
C VAL A 132 11.82 3.88 22.25
N GLN A 133 11.94 3.34 23.46
CA GLN A 133 11.19 2.16 23.89
C GLN A 133 9.71 2.40 23.60
N GLU A 134 9.04 1.48 22.89
CA GLU A 134 7.58 1.50 22.82
C GLU A 134 7.05 1.58 24.25
N PRO A 135 6.10 2.48 24.56
CA PRO A 135 5.47 2.47 25.87
C PRO A 135 4.89 1.07 26.07
N ASP A 136 5.16 0.45 27.23
CA ASP A 136 4.50 -0.79 27.66
C ASP A 136 2.99 -0.55 27.68
N ILE A 137 2.31 -0.82 26.56
CA ILE A 137 0.86 -0.83 26.49
C ILE A 137 0.44 -2.21 26.99
N GLN A 138 0.19 -2.31 28.29
CA GLN A 138 -0.54 -3.44 28.84
C GLN A 138 -1.99 -3.36 28.34
N ILE A 139 -2.38 -4.33 27.50
CA ILE A 139 -3.78 -4.63 27.17
C ILE A 139 -4.37 -5.48 28.28
#